data_AF-A0A4R9LPQ7-F1
#
_entry.id   AF-A0A4R9LPQ7-F1
#
_cell.length_a   1.000
_cell.length_b   1.000
_cell.length_c   1.000
_cell.angle_alpha   90.00
_cell.angle_beta   90.00
_cell.angle_gamma   90.00
#
_symmetry.space_group_name_H-M   'P 1'
#
loop_
_entity.id
_entity.type
_entity.pdbx_description
1 polymer ?
#
loop_
_entity_poly.entity_id
_entity_poly.type
_entity_poly.pdbx_seq_one_letter_code
_entity_poly.pdbx_strand_id
1 'polypeptide(L)'
;MDDLTYQQYLESFDKFPKITLSAFDVSILDISKSEYLNLINREEDGPELQIDSKGISIKLKSPAYIANINIIIPESEKSKELNILFRPSFGYAGLIEGKFKFEERPDLITFSIDTLVSEIVIKHKKWFFLAGDKQPVRKIILKGILTKDIIELIENFKQTISFQENYIKEITKDKLELDTKKTELVKQETQLKEKATKQETELIQKQSEAQTKSNETDILFKSKQAELKIKETELNSISSQLETLKEEINKYNKQIETSKIQLKDVKDKENSALENAKSKNLETLELDKQINIGKAELIRLSQDKSLFTEDIKGHFQEGFKQIRLYSIIVSLPIIVAISMGIGIYLNSDKVTTLLIEHPEIGIISLLSSRIPYTTISLALIAFFSTISTIFIKRMISIHKSRLRFSEIGILTKDASDSFLSGQSLSENQRQEFRLGMRMKLLREYISGKFDFDTKDDDLLNFISIKKITKKNANETSE
;
A
#
# COMPACT_ATOMS: atom_id res chain seq x y z
N MET A 1 -16.30 20.76 31.44
CA MET A 1 -17.01 19.50 31.71
C MET A 1 -16.01 18.40 31.35
N ASP A 2 -15.19 17.89 32.26
CA ASP A 2 -15.35 17.80 33.72
C ASP A 2 -13.99 17.97 34.41
N ASP A 3 -13.93 18.92 35.34
CA ASP A 3 -12.93 18.98 36.40
C ASP A 3 -13.33 17.94 37.45
N LEU A 4 -12.71 16.77 37.41
CA LEU A 4 -12.88 15.71 38.41
C LEU A 4 -11.59 15.59 39.22
N THR A 5 -11.54 16.46 40.25
CA THR A 5 -10.98 16.21 41.59
C THR A 5 -10.15 14.94 41.76
N TYR A 6 -8.83 15.07 41.56
CA TYR A 6 -7.82 14.20 42.15
C TYR A 6 -7.27 14.87 43.43
N GLN A 7 -8.14 14.99 44.44
CA GLN A 7 -7.78 15.38 45.80
C GLN A 7 -8.49 14.43 46.76
N GLN A 8 -8.02 13.19 46.83
CA GLN A 8 -8.51 12.26 47.85
C GLN A 8 -7.51 11.14 48.16
N TYR A 9 -6.22 11.46 48.29
CA TYR A 9 -5.23 10.54 48.87
C TYR A 9 -4.09 11.32 49.50
N LEU A 10 -4.36 12.14 50.50
CA LEU A 10 -3.31 12.68 51.39
C LEU A 10 -3.84 13.12 52.77
N GLU A 11 -5.05 12.69 53.16
CA GLU A 11 -5.53 12.85 54.53
C GLU A 11 -5.54 11.49 55.23
N SER A 12 -4.81 11.43 56.34
CA SER A 12 -4.76 10.37 57.35
C SER A 12 -3.55 9.40 57.33
N PHE A 13 -2.34 9.94 57.44
CA PHE A 13 -1.23 9.24 58.11
C PHE A 13 -0.72 9.96 59.37
N ASP A 14 -1.45 10.95 59.87
CA ASP A 14 -1.11 11.66 61.13
C ASP A 14 -1.83 11.10 62.37
N LYS A 15 -2.50 9.96 62.24
CA LYS A 15 -2.94 9.21 63.41
C LYS A 15 -1.82 8.27 63.81
N PHE A 16 -0.83 8.81 64.52
CA PHE A 16 -0.15 8.00 65.52
C PHE A 16 -1.24 7.27 66.29
N PRO A 17 -1.20 5.92 66.42
CA PRO A 17 -2.07 5.27 67.36
C PRO A 17 -1.82 5.98 68.68
N LYS A 18 -2.86 6.67 69.18
CA LYS A 18 -2.87 7.17 70.54
C LYS A 18 -2.95 5.89 71.36
N ILE A 19 -1.79 5.28 71.61
CA ILE A 19 -1.63 4.23 72.59
C ILE A 19 -1.94 4.96 73.89
N THR A 20 -3.21 4.99 74.25
CA THR A 20 -3.58 5.01 75.64
C THR A 20 -2.91 3.77 76.21
N LEU A 21 -1.71 3.96 76.79
CA LEU A 21 -1.18 3.10 77.83
C LEU A 21 -2.32 2.97 78.82
N SER A 22 -3.14 1.93 78.66
CA SER A 22 -4.20 1.58 79.58
C SER A 22 -3.49 1.31 80.89
N ALA A 23 -3.45 2.34 81.73
CA ALA A 23 -2.82 2.37 83.02
C ALA A 23 -1.52 1.54 83.07
N PHE A 24 -0.43 2.09 82.53
CA PHE A 24 0.81 1.91 83.26
C PHE A 24 0.51 2.57 84.61
N ASP A 25 0.17 1.75 85.60
CA ASP A 25 -0.20 2.22 86.91
C ASP A 25 1.09 2.83 87.47
N VAL A 26 1.24 4.14 87.31
CA VAL A 26 2.38 4.92 87.83
C VAL A 26 2.44 4.78 89.36
N SER A 27 1.44 4.16 89.99
CA SER A 27 1.52 3.66 91.36
C SER A 27 2.60 2.59 91.59
N ILE A 28 3.10 1.89 90.55
CA ILE A 28 4.26 0.97 90.68
C ILE A 28 5.58 1.74 90.84
N LEU A 29 5.64 2.98 90.34
CA LEU A 29 6.76 3.91 90.53
C LEU A 29 6.44 5.00 91.56
N ASP A 30 5.35 4.83 92.31
CA ASP A 30 5.08 5.67 93.47
C ASP A 30 5.92 5.13 94.62
N ILE A 31 7.22 5.46 94.60
CA ILE A 31 8.17 5.20 95.69
C ILE A 31 7.69 5.89 96.99
N SER A 32 6.67 6.77 96.91
CA SER A 32 6.00 7.33 98.08
C SER A 32 4.95 6.38 98.71
N LYS A 33 4.50 5.34 97.98
CA LYS A 33 3.56 4.30 98.42
C LYS A 33 4.18 2.93 98.69
N SER A 34 5.47 2.71 98.42
CA SER A 34 6.17 1.63 99.10
C SER A 34 6.17 2.00 100.58
N GLU A 35 5.16 1.52 101.30
CA GLU A 35 4.98 1.72 102.72
C GLU A 35 6.35 1.53 103.37
N TYR A 36 6.88 2.63 103.93
CA TYR A 36 8.01 2.60 104.84
C TYR A 36 7.65 1.58 105.91
N LEU A 37 8.13 0.35 105.72
CA LEU A 37 7.70 -0.80 106.49
C LEU A 37 8.18 -0.58 107.92
N ASN A 38 7.30 -0.10 108.80
CA ASN A 38 7.50 -0.08 110.25
C ASN A 38 7.57 -1.54 110.72
N LEU A 39 8.72 -2.17 110.55
CA LEU A 39 8.91 -3.60 110.78
C LEU A 39 8.69 -4.00 112.26
N ILE A 40 8.69 -3.04 113.19
CA ILE A 40 8.31 -3.23 114.60
C ILE A 40 7.49 -2.03 115.09
N ASN A 41 6.20 -2.01 114.80
CA ASN A 41 5.27 -1.09 115.46
C ASN A 41 4.64 -1.82 116.66
N ARG A 42 5.07 -1.51 117.88
CA ARG A 42 4.21 -1.73 119.05
C ARG A 42 3.30 -0.52 119.15
N GLU A 43 1.99 -0.76 119.29
CA GLU A 43 0.98 0.29 119.51
C GLU A 43 1.42 1.24 120.63
N GLU A 44 0.93 2.49 120.58
CA GLU A 44 1.46 3.64 121.36
C GLU A 44 1.53 3.43 122.88
N ASP A 45 0.85 2.40 123.41
CA ASP A 45 0.77 2.04 124.84
C ASP A 45 1.33 0.62 125.18
N GLY A 46 2.21 0.07 124.34
CA GLY A 46 2.89 -1.19 124.65
C GLY A 46 3.88 -1.06 125.82
N PRO A 47 4.14 -2.14 126.60
CA PRO A 47 5.11 -2.10 127.70
C PRO A 47 6.50 -1.70 127.20
N GLU A 48 7.11 -0.73 127.89
CA GLU A 48 8.44 -0.19 127.58
C GLU A 48 9.47 -1.31 127.44
N LEU A 49 10.16 -1.35 126.30
CA LEU A 49 11.17 -2.36 126.04
C LEU A 49 12.45 -1.95 126.78
N GLN A 50 12.77 -2.65 127.85
CA GLN A 50 14.01 -2.38 128.59
C GLN A 50 15.21 -3.05 127.91
N ILE A 51 16.05 -2.25 127.26
CA ILE A 51 17.29 -2.70 126.62
C ILE A 51 18.40 -2.70 127.68
N ASP A 52 18.96 -3.88 127.94
CA ASP A 52 20.12 -4.04 128.80
C ASP A 52 21.42 -4.07 127.98
N SER A 53 22.54 -4.26 128.69
CA SER A 53 23.85 -4.40 128.04
C SER A 53 24.03 -5.68 127.19
N LYS A 54 23.18 -6.71 127.35
CA LYS A 54 23.19 -7.89 126.48
C LYS A 54 22.57 -7.56 125.13
N GLY A 55 21.64 -6.61 125.13
CA GLY A 55 20.99 -6.06 123.95
C GLY A 55 19.88 -6.95 123.42
N ILE A 56 19.17 -6.42 122.42
CA ILE A 56 18.04 -7.09 121.77
C ILE A 56 18.42 -7.34 120.32
N SER A 57 18.32 -8.60 119.89
CA SER A 57 18.50 -8.99 118.49
C SER A 57 17.14 -9.11 117.79
N ILE A 58 17.02 -8.39 116.68
CA ILE A 58 15.92 -8.41 115.74
C ILE A 58 16.41 -9.13 114.49
N LYS A 59 15.96 -10.37 114.30
CA LYS A 59 16.21 -11.13 113.06
C LYS A 59 15.08 -10.86 112.07
N LEU A 60 15.44 -10.39 110.88
CA LEU A 60 14.48 -10.15 109.81
C LEU A 60 14.14 -11.48 109.14
N LYS A 61 12.86 -11.68 108.78
CA LYS A 61 12.41 -12.88 108.05
C LYS A 61 13.04 -12.99 106.66
N SER A 62 13.33 -11.85 106.05
CA SER A 62 14.04 -11.73 104.78
C SER A 62 15.04 -10.58 104.87
N PRO A 63 16.21 -10.67 104.21
CA PRO A 63 17.11 -9.53 104.04
C PRO A 63 16.36 -8.30 103.52
N ALA A 64 16.63 -7.15 104.13
CA ALA A 64 16.05 -5.88 103.72
C ALA A 64 17.16 -4.84 103.61
N TYR A 65 17.10 -4.01 102.56
CA TYR A 65 17.95 -2.83 102.48
C TYR A 65 17.42 -1.82 103.49
N ILE A 66 18.17 -1.53 104.55
CA ILE A 66 17.77 -0.59 105.58
C ILE A 66 18.56 0.70 105.38
N ALA A 67 17.86 1.77 105.03
CA ALA A 67 18.44 3.10 104.96
C ALA A 67 18.65 3.63 106.39
N ASN A 68 17.58 3.68 107.18
CA ASN A 68 17.60 4.29 108.51
C ASN A 68 16.89 3.43 109.57
N ILE A 69 17.39 3.49 110.81
CA ILE A 69 16.71 2.97 111.99
C ILE A 69 16.43 4.13 112.93
N ASN A 70 15.16 4.33 113.25
CA ASN A 70 14.70 5.37 114.14
C ASN A 70 14.22 4.73 115.44
N ILE A 71 14.84 5.05 116.56
CA ILE A 71 14.51 4.57 117.90
C ILE A 71 13.91 5.73 118.69
N ILE A 72 12.69 5.54 119.20
CA ILE A 72 11.98 6.52 120.03
C ILE A 72 12.15 6.14 121.51
N ILE A 73 12.61 7.08 122.32
CA ILE A 73 12.94 6.90 123.74
C ILE A 73 12.13 7.92 124.57
N PRO A 74 11.60 7.55 125.76
CA PRO A 74 10.92 8.50 126.64
C PRO A 74 11.87 9.63 127.10
N GLU A 75 11.34 10.84 127.25
CA GLU A 75 12.05 12.05 127.70
C GLU A 75 12.59 11.86 129.14
N SER A 76 13.78 11.28 129.24
CA SER A 76 14.55 11.12 130.47
C SER A 76 15.99 11.52 130.16
N GLU A 77 16.60 12.34 131.01
CA GLU A 77 17.90 13.01 130.81
C GLU A 77 19.11 12.08 130.56
N LYS A 78 18.93 10.75 130.53
CA LYS A 78 20.01 9.74 130.37
C LYS A 78 19.90 8.85 129.13
N SER A 79 19.28 9.31 128.04
CA SER A 79 18.93 8.44 126.89
C SER A 79 19.94 8.28 125.75
N LYS A 80 21.14 8.85 125.82
CA LYS A 80 22.02 9.00 124.64
C LYS A 80 23.01 7.86 124.35
N GLU A 81 22.89 6.72 125.02
CA GLU A 81 23.93 5.67 125.00
C GLU A 81 23.48 4.34 124.39
N LEU A 82 22.82 4.39 123.23
CA LEU A 82 22.51 3.19 122.44
C LEU A 82 23.52 3.00 121.31
N ASN A 83 24.02 1.77 121.18
CA ASN A 83 24.80 1.32 120.03
C ASN A 83 23.96 0.36 119.19
N ILE A 84 23.80 0.67 117.91
CA ILE A 84 23.22 -0.24 116.94
C ILE A 84 24.35 -1.01 116.27
N LEU A 85 24.24 -2.32 116.33
CA LEU A 85 25.06 -3.26 115.59
C LEU A 85 24.16 -3.94 114.56
N PHE A 86 24.64 -4.19 113.36
CA PHE A 86 23.87 -4.91 112.34
C PHE A 86 24.75 -5.95 111.64
N ARG A 87 24.13 -7.03 111.18
CA ARG A 87 24.79 -8.05 110.34
C ARG A 87 24.41 -7.82 108.88
N PRO A 88 25.36 -7.40 108.02
CA PRO A 88 25.09 -7.26 106.60
C PRO A 88 24.77 -8.64 106.00
N SER A 89 23.85 -8.68 105.04
CA SER A 89 23.48 -9.92 104.35
C SER A 89 24.54 -10.41 103.37
N PHE A 90 25.46 -9.53 102.97
CA PHE A 90 26.57 -9.83 102.07
C PHE A 90 27.88 -9.33 102.67
N GLY A 91 28.94 -10.15 102.58
CA GLY A 91 30.29 -9.78 103.04
C GLY A 91 30.61 -10.22 104.47
N TYR A 92 31.05 -9.28 105.30
CA TYR A 92 31.63 -9.54 106.63
C TYR A 92 30.63 -10.24 107.57
N ALA A 93 31.02 -11.40 108.14
CA ALA A 93 30.16 -12.21 109.01
C ALA A 93 29.95 -11.64 110.43
N GLY A 94 30.70 -10.60 110.79
CA GLY A 94 30.59 -9.93 112.08
C GLY A 94 29.52 -8.84 112.11
N LEU A 95 29.32 -8.28 113.31
CA LEU A 95 28.42 -7.15 113.53
C LEU A 95 29.16 -5.84 113.21
N ILE A 96 28.55 -4.99 112.38
CA ILE A 96 29.04 -3.65 112.04
C ILE A 96 28.25 -2.62 112.83
N GLU A 97 28.93 -1.58 113.33
CA GLU A 97 28.28 -0.50 114.08
C GLU A 97 27.60 0.50 113.12
N GLY A 98 26.34 0.82 113.42
CA GLY A 98 25.56 1.83 112.71
C GLY A 98 26.11 3.22 112.93
N LYS A 99 26.11 4.05 111.88
CA LYS A 99 26.53 5.44 112.00
C LYS A 99 25.40 6.22 112.68
N PHE A 100 25.66 6.68 113.89
CA PHE A 100 24.75 7.57 114.62
C PHE A 100 24.59 8.88 113.86
N LYS A 101 23.35 9.28 113.59
CA LYS A 101 23.03 10.57 113.00
C LYS A 101 22.27 11.37 114.04
N PHE A 102 22.91 12.41 114.58
CA PHE A 102 22.29 13.27 115.58
C PHE A 102 21.09 13.99 114.95
N GLU A 103 19.94 13.92 115.63
CA GLU A 103 18.70 14.58 115.19
C GLU A 103 18.24 15.53 116.31
N GLU A 104 17.66 16.67 115.94
CA GLU A 104 17.36 17.79 116.87
C GLU A 104 16.27 17.45 117.91
N ARG A 105 15.60 16.30 117.77
CA ARG A 105 14.53 15.85 118.65
C ARG A 105 15.08 15.01 119.81
N PRO A 106 14.85 15.40 121.08
CA PRO A 106 15.43 14.73 122.24
C PRO A 106 14.89 13.30 122.47
N ASP A 107 13.73 12.98 121.91
CA ASP A 107 13.03 11.71 122.01
C ASP A 107 13.34 10.73 120.86
N LEU A 108 14.09 11.14 119.83
CA LEU A 108 14.34 10.36 118.62
C LEU A 108 15.83 10.18 118.35
N ILE A 109 16.25 8.92 118.22
CA ILE A 109 17.60 8.57 117.79
C ILE A 109 17.56 7.89 116.43
N THR A 110 18.28 8.45 115.46
CA THR A 110 18.34 7.91 114.10
C THR A 110 19.74 7.38 113.78
N PHE A 111 19.80 6.19 113.19
CA PHE A 111 21.03 5.56 112.70
C PHE A 111 20.94 5.30 111.20
N SER A 112 21.97 5.70 110.45
CA SER A 112 22.12 5.39 109.02
C SER A 112 22.87 4.07 108.88
N ILE A 113 22.29 3.11 108.17
CA ILE A 113 22.91 1.81 107.89
C ILE A 113 23.25 1.69 106.41
N ASP A 114 22.35 2.14 105.54
CA ASP A 114 22.49 2.18 104.07
C ASP A 114 22.99 0.86 103.46
N THR A 115 22.58 -0.28 104.01
CA THR A 115 22.99 -1.60 103.53
C THR A 115 21.91 -2.67 103.70
N LEU A 116 22.11 -3.81 103.06
CA LEU A 116 21.28 -5.00 103.21
C LEU A 116 21.58 -5.68 104.55
N VAL A 117 20.57 -5.77 105.40
CA VAL A 117 20.70 -6.30 106.75
C VAL A 117 19.86 -7.56 106.90
N SER A 118 20.37 -8.53 107.65
CA SER A 118 19.65 -9.75 108.05
C SER A 118 19.28 -9.76 109.53
N GLU A 119 20.10 -9.12 110.37
CA GLU A 119 19.94 -9.07 111.82
C GLU A 119 20.40 -7.71 112.35
N ILE A 120 19.62 -7.13 113.26
CA ILE A 120 19.92 -5.85 113.92
C ILE A 120 19.99 -6.13 115.41
N VAL A 121 21.07 -5.72 116.06
CA VAL A 121 21.31 -5.88 117.49
C VAL A 121 21.46 -4.51 118.12
N ILE A 122 20.55 -4.15 119.03
CA ILE A 122 20.58 -2.88 119.74
C ILE A 122 21.10 -3.14 121.15
N LYS A 123 22.17 -2.45 121.55
CA LYS A 123 22.81 -2.59 122.86
C LYS A 123 22.88 -1.26 123.59
N HIS A 124 22.69 -1.29 124.90
CA HIS A 124 23.03 -0.16 125.75
C HIS A 124 24.55 -0.16 126.02
N LYS A 125 25.21 0.98 125.82
CA LYS A 125 26.66 1.13 126.06
C LYS A 125 26.89 1.13 127.57
N LYS A 126 27.75 0.24 128.07
CA LYS A 126 28.10 0.24 129.51
C LYS A 126 29.01 1.42 129.83
N TRP A 127 28.52 2.40 130.57
CA TRP A 127 29.39 3.36 131.27
C TRP A 127 30.07 2.66 132.45
N PHE A 128 31.39 2.85 132.58
CA PHE A 128 32.32 2.06 133.41
C PHE A 128 32.06 2.08 134.94
N PHE A 129 31.00 2.75 135.44
CA PHE A 129 30.75 2.94 136.87
C PHE A 129 29.32 2.67 137.38
N LEU A 130 28.34 2.35 136.51
CA LEU A 130 26.96 2.06 136.95
C LEU A 130 26.54 0.65 136.52
N ALA A 131 26.48 -0.26 137.49
CA ALA A 131 25.98 -1.61 137.28
C ALA A 131 24.44 -1.61 137.33
N GLY A 132 23.79 -1.77 136.17
CA GLY A 132 22.38 -2.18 136.10
C GLY A 132 21.41 -1.29 135.33
N ASP A 133 21.85 -0.21 134.68
CA ASP A 133 20.93 0.68 133.98
C ASP A 133 20.38 0.01 132.71
N LYS A 134 19.06 -0.19 132.71
CA LYS A 134 18.27 -0.62 131.55
C LYS A 134 17.68 0.61 130.90
N GLN A 135 17.82 0.73 129.58
CA GLN A 135 17.29 1.86 128.83
C GLN A 135 15.88 1.52 128.31
N PRO A 136 14.83 2.26 128.71
CA PRO A 136 13.50 2.07 128.13
C PRO A 136 13.48 2.54 126.67
N VAL A 137 12.97 1.73 125.76
CA VAL A 137 12.73 2.08 124.35
C VAL A 137 11.25 1.92 124.04
N ARG A 138 10.63 2.97 123.50
CA ARG A 138 9.20 2.99 123.18
C ARG A 138 8.92 2.31 121.84
N LYS A 139 9.68 2.66 120.80
CA LYS A 139 9.41 2.19 119.43
C LYS A 139 10.67 2.15 118.57
N ILE A 140 10.77 1.14 117.70
CA ILE A 140 11.87 0.98 116.75
C ILE A 140 11.28 0.92 115.35
N ILE A 141 11.56 1.94 114.54
CA ILE A 141 11.12 2.07 113.16
C ILE A 141 12.30 1.74 112.26
N LEU A 142 12.15 0.73 111.41
CA LEU A 142 13.12 0.41 110.36
C LEU A 142 12.60 1.03 109.06
N LYS A 143 13.43 1.80 108.34
CA LYS A 143 13.09 2.37 107.04
C LYS A 143 13.94 1.69 105.97
N GLY A 144 13.30 0.98 105.05
CA GLY A 144 14.01 0.16 104.07
C GLY A 144 13.13 -0.47 103.01
N ILE A 145 13.76 -1.15 102.05
CA ILE A 145 13.12 -1.88 100.95
C ILE A 145 13.41 -3.37 101.13
N LEU A 146 12.39 -4.22 101.01
CA LEU A 146 12.58 -5.66 101.08
C LEU A 146 13.25 -6.17 99.80
N THR A 147 14.09 -7.19 99.92
CA THR A 147 14.70 -7.83 98.75
C THR A 147 13.67 -8.43 97.80
N LYS A 148 12.52 -8.88 98.31
CA LYS A 148 11.41 -9.38 97.49
C LYS A 148 10.89 -8.32 96.52
N ASP A 149 10.71 -7.10 96.98
CA ASP A 149 10.16 -6.00 96.16
C ASP A 149 11.18 -5.56 95.10
N ILE A 150 12.47 -5.60 95.44
CA ILE A 150 13.55 -5.35 94.46
C ILE A 150 13.55 -6.43 93.37
N ILE A 151 13.34 -7.70 93.72
CA ILE A 151 13.28 -8.80 92.76
C ILE A 151 12.07 -8.65 91.85
N GLU A 152 10.89 -8.35 92.40
CA GLU A 152 9.66 -8.12 91.64
C GLU A 152 9.81 -6.92 90.68
N LEU A 153 10.43 -5.83 91.14
CA LEU A 153 10.77 -4.69 90.30
C LEU A 153 11.69 -5.07 89.14
N ILE A 154 12.73 -5.87 89.40
CA ILE A 154 13.66 -6.37 88.36
C ILE A 154 12.92 -7.26 87.35
N GLU A 155 12.02 -8.12 87.80
CA GLU A 155 11.21 -8.97 86.90
C GLU A 155 10.30 -8.13 85.99
N ASN A 156 9.64 -7.11 86.55
CA ASN A 156 8.81 -6.17 85.77
C ASN A 156 9.66 -5.39 84.74
N PHE A 157 10.88 -4.99 85.10
CA PHE A 157 11.80 -4.36 84.16
C PHE A 157 12.21 -5.32 83.03
N LYS A 158 12.51 -6.59 83.35
CA LYS A 158 12.83 -7.61 82.33
C LYS A 158 11.66 -7.83 81.37
N GLN A 159 10.44 -7.91 81.87
CA GLN A 159 9.24 -8.02 81.03
C GLN A 159 9.10 -6.82 80.11
N THR A 160 9.29 -5.61 80.64
CA THR A 160 9.23 -4.36 79.85
C THR A 160 10.27 -4.34 78.73
N ILE A 161 11.51 -4.75 79.03
CA ILE A 161 12.58 -4.84 78.03
C ILE A 161 12.21 -5.86 76.94
N SER A 162 11.70 -7.04 77.33
CA SER A 162 11.32 -8.08 76.36
C SER A 162 10.17 -7.61 75.44
N PHE A 163 9.22 -6.84 75.97
CA PHE A 163 8.15 -6.23 75.18
C PHE A 163 8.70 -5.21 74.18
N GLN A 164 9.63 -4.35 74.63
CA GLN A 164 10.29 -3.37 73.76
C GLN A 164 11.08 -4.05 72.64
N GLU A 165 11.83 -5.12 72.93
CA GLU A 165 12.57 -5.89 71.92
C GLU A 165 11.65 -6.51 70.87
N ASN A 166 10.52 -7.09 71.29
CA ASN A 166 9.55 -7.67 70.38
C ASN A 166 8.92 -6.59 69.48
N TYR A 167 8.58 -5.42 70.05
CA TYR A 167 8.02 -4.31 69.28
C TYR A 167 9.04 -3.76 68.26
N ILE A 168 10.32 -3.66 68.62
CA ILE A 168 11.39 -3.26 67.68
C ILE A 168 11.54 -4.27 66.54
N LYS A 169 11.42 -5.58 66.84
CA LYS A 169 11.45 -6.63 65.80
C LYS A 169 10.27 -6.49 64.83
N GLU A 170 9.06 -6.26 65.33
CA GLU A 170 7.88 -6.02 64.49
C GLU A 170 8.05 -4.77 63.61
N ILE A 171 8.47 -3.64 64.18
CA ILE A 171 8.75 -2.41 63.40
C ILE A 171 9.80 -2.66 62.31
N THR A 172 10.85 -3.41 62.63
CA THR A 172 11.92 -3.70 61.67
C THR A 172 11.40 -4.58 60.53
N LYS A 173 10.54 -5.54 60.83
CA LYS A 173 9.88 -6.39 59.83
C LYS A 173 8.96 -5.56 58.93
N ASP A 174 8.10 -4.72 59.51
CA ASP A 174 7.17 -3.86 58.76
C ASP A 174 7.92 -2.88 57.85
N LYS A 175 9.04 -2.32 58.34
CA LYS A 175 9.90 -1.44 57.54
C LYS A 175 10.48 -2.18 56.33
N LEU A 176 10.92 -3.42 56.51
CA LEU A 176 11.44 -4.24 55.43
C LEU A 176 10.35 -4.60 54.40
N GLU A 177 9.14 -4.94 54.85
CA GLU A 177 7.98 -5.16 53.97
C GLU A 177 7.57 -3.89 53.20
N LEU A 178 7.73 -2.72 53.81
CA LEU A 178 7.43 -1.45 53.16
C LEU A 178 8.48 -1.11 52.09
N ASP A 179 9.76 -1.37 52.36
CA ASP A 179 10.85 -1.17 51.40
C ASP A 179 10.75 -2.12 50.20
N THR A 180 10.32 -3.37 50.41
CA THR A 180 10.07 -4.31 49.30
C THR A 180 8.89 -3.85 48.44
N LYS A 181 7.76 -3.48 49.05
CA LYS A 181 6.60 -2.91 48.32
C LYS A 181 6.95 -1.64 47.55
N LYS A 182 7.75 -0.75 48.14
CA LYS A 182 8.22 0.47 47.47
C LYS A 182 9.07 0.13 46.24
N THR A 183 9.94 -0.87 46.34
CA THR A 183 10.77 -1.33 45.23
C THR A 183 9.93 -1.96 44.11
N GLU A 184 8.90 -2.73 44.45
CA GLU A 184 7.94 -3.29 43.48
C GLU A 184 7.13 -2.20 42.76
N LEU A 185 6.65 -1.20 43.49
CA LEU A 185 5.94 -0.06 42.91
C LEU A 185 6.82 0.70 41.91
N VAL A 186 8.09 0.94 42.25
CA VAL A 186 9.04 1.58 41.32
C VAL A 186 9.22 0.75 40.06
N LYS A 187 9.33 -0.59 40.16
CA LYS A 187 9.42 -1.48 38.99
C LYS A 187 8.15 -1.45 38.14
N GLN A 188 6.97 -1.39 38.75
CA GLN A 188 5.71 -1.28 38.01
C GLN A 188 5.61 0.08 37.30
N GLU A 189 6.02 1.16 37.96
CA GLU A 189 6.03 2.50 37.37
C GLU A 189 6.99 2.59 36.17
N THR A 190 8.18 2.00 36.26
CA THR A 190 9.11 1.97 35.12
C THR A 190 8.56 1.15 33.96
N GLN A 191 7.94 -0.01 34.22
CA GLN A 191 7.30 -0.83 33.18
C GLN A 191 6.11 -0.10 32.51
N LEU A 192 5.32 0.63 33.28
CA LEU A 192 4.22 1.44 32.74
C LEU A 192 4.74 2.60 31.88
N LYS A 193 5.80 3.29 32.32
CA LYS A 193 6.48 4.33 31.53
C LYS A 193 7.05 3.78 30.22
N GLU A 194 7.71 2.62 30.25
CA GLU A 194 8.22 1.96 29.03
C GLU A 194 7.11 1.52 28.07
N LYS A 195 5.97 1.05 28.59
CA LYS A 195 4.80 0.72 27.76
C LYS A 195 4.19 1.97 27.13
N ALA A 196 4.07 3.05 27.89
CA ALA A 196 3.54 4.32 27.42
C ALA A 196 4.43 4.92 26.31
N THR A 197 5.76 4.92 26.48
CA THR A 197 6.68 5.41 25.45
C THR A 197 6.64 4.57 24.18
N LYS A 198 6.56 3.23 24.30
CA LYS A 198 6.38 2.35 23.13
C LYS A 198 5.09 2.66 22.36
N GLN A 199 3.97 2.82 23.07
CA GLN A 199 2.70 3.17 22.45
C GLN A 199 2.74 4.54 21.76
N GLU A 200 3.36 5.53 22.39
CA GLU A 200 3.53 6.86 21.81
C GLU A 200 4.37 6.83 20.52
N THR A 201 5.48 6.08 20.52
CA THR A 201 6.31 5.92 19.32
C THR A 201 5.56 5.20 18.18
N GLU A 202 4.76 4.18 18.50
CA GLU A 202 3.95 3.47 17.49
C GLU A 202 2.86 4.38 16.92
N LEU A 203 2.26 5.25 17.75
CA LEU A 203 1.23 6.19 17.32
C LEU A 203 1.82 7.27 16.40
N ILE A 204 2.99 7.82 16.75
CA ILE A 204 3.74 8.76 15.91
C ILE A 204 4.11 8.12 14.56
N GLN A 205 4.54 6.86 14.56
CA GLN A 205 4.85 6.14 13.33
C GLN A 205 3.61 5.93 12.45
N LYS A 206 2.49 5.46 13.03
CA LYS A 206 1.23 5.29 12.28
C LYS A 206 0.71 6.61 11.73
N GLN A 207 0.85 7.70 12.47
CA GLN A 207 0.46 9.02 12.02
C GLN A 207 1.31 9.51 10.85
N SER A 208 2.64 9.30 10.89
CA SER A 208 3.52 9.67 9.78
C SER A 208 3.24 8.83 8.52
N GLU A 209 3.00 7.52 8.67
CA GLU A 209 2.59 6.64 7.58
C GLU A 209 1.23 7.00 6.97
N ALA A 210 0.27 7.44 7.81
CA ALA A 210 -1.02 7.92 7.32
C ALA A 210 -0.85 9.24 6.53
N GLN A 211 0.03 10.12 6.99
CA GLN A 211 0.30 11.41 6.34
C GLN A 211 1.04 11.25 5.01
N THR A 212 2.00 10.33 4.92
CA THR A 212 2.66 10.02 3.64
C THR A 212 1.67 9.44 2.63
N LYS A 213 0.83 8.47 3.04
CA LYS A 213 -0.22 7.92 2.17
C LYS A 213 -1.23 8.99 1.72
N SER A 214 -1.63 9.89 2.62
CA SER A 214 -2.51 11.02 2.27
C SER A 214 -1.89 11.92 1.20
N ASN A 215 -0.60 12.26 1.37
CA ASN A 215 0.11 13.09 0.39
C ASN A 215 0.26 12.37 -0.96
N GLU A 216 0.55 11.07 -0.97
CA GLU A 216 0.60 10.25 -2.19
C GLU A 216 -0.75 10.22 -2.91
N THR A 217 -1.85 10.06 -2.16
CA THR A 217 -3.20 10.10 -2.74
C THR A 217 -3.56 11.48 -3.30
N ASP A 218 -3.13 12.57 -2.66
CA ASP A 218 -3.36 13.93 -3.16
C ASP A 218 -2.56 14.22 -4.44
N ILE A 219 -1.32 13.73 -4.52
CA ILE A 219 -0.50 13.83 -5.74
C ILE A 219 -1.16 13.05 -6.88
N LEU A 220 -1.60 11.81 -6.62
CA LEU A 220 -2.29 10.97 -7.60
C LEU A 220 -3.64 11.59 -8.03
N PHE A 221 -4.37 12.19 -7.11
CA PHE A 221 -5.63 12.88 -7.41
C PHE A 221 -5.39 14.10 -8.32
N LYS A 222 -4.39 14.93 -8.01
CA LYS A 222 -4.02 16.08 -8.84
C LYS A 222 -3.56 15.66 -10.24
N SER A 223 -2.80 14.57 -10.36
CA SER A 223 -2.36 14.07 -11.68
C SER A 223 -3.52 13.53 -12.50
N LYS A 224 -4.44 12.74 -11.89
CA LYS A 224 -5.66 12.26 -12.54
C LYS A 224 -6.58 13.41 -12.95
N GLN A 225 -6.70 14.45 -12.14
CA GLN A 225 -7.50 15.63 -12.47
C GLN A 225 -6.90 16.41 -13.65
N ALA A 226 -5.57 16.50 -13.74
CA ALA A 226 -4.90 17.08 -14.90
C ALA A 226 -5.12 16.24 -16.17
N GLU A 227 -5.02 14.91 -16.07
CA GLU A 227 -5.32 14.00 -17.20
C GLU A 227 -6.78 14.14 -17.69
N LEU A 228 -7.74 14.25 -16.75
CA LEU A 228 -9.14 14.49 -17.10
C LEU A 228 -9.34 15.81 -17.84
N LYS A 229 -8.71 16.90 -17.39
CA LYS A 229 -8.77 18.19 -18.11
C LYS A 229 -8.21 18.08 -19.52
N ILE A 230 -7.10 17.37 -19.71
CA ILE A 230 -6.53 17.13 -21.04
C ILE A 230 -7.54 16.37 -21.92
N LYS A 231 -8.11 15.27 -21.41
CA LYS A 231 -9.12 14.50 -22.15
C LYS A 231 -10.38 15.30 -22.46
N GLU A 232 -10.84 16.16 -21.55
CA GLU A 232 -11.95 17.09 -21.82
C GLU A 232 -11.61 18.08 -22.93
N THR A 233 -10.38 18.63 -22.95
CA THR A 233 -9.95 19.51 -24.05
C THR A 233 -9.85 18.78 -25.39
N GLU A 234 -9.36 17.54 -25.39
CA GLU A 234 -9.33 16.68 -26.59
C GLU A 234 -10.74 16.36 -27.08
N LEU A 235 -11.66 16.01 -26.17
CA LEU A 235 -13.06 15.72 -26.49
C LEU A 235 -13.75 16.95 -27.11
N ASN A 236 -13.53 18.14 -26.55
CA ASN A 236 -14.08 19.38 -27.08
C ASN A 236 -13.51 19.71 -28.46
N SER A 237 -12.21 19.49 -28.68
CA SER A 237 -11.57 19.65 -29.99
C SER A 237 -12.15 18.70 -31.03
N ILE A 238 -12.26 17.41 -30.70
CA ILE A 238 -12.86 16.39 -31.58
C ILE A 238 -14.32 16.73 -31.86
N SER A 239 -15.10 17.15 -30.86
CA SER A 239 -16.49 17.57 -31.04
C SER A 239 -16.61 18.76 -31.98
N SER A 240 -15.71 19.75 -31.87
CA SER A 240 -15.64 20.88 -32.79
C SER A 240 -15.33 20.43 -34.21
N GLN A 241 -14.36 19.52 -34.38
CA GLN A 241 -14.01 18.96 -35.69
C GLN A 241 -15.18 18.19 -36.30
N LEU A 242 -15.91 17.43 -35.49
CA LEU A 242 -17.10 16.69 -35.92
C LEU A 242 -18.19 17.64 -36.44
N GLU A 243 -18.39 18.75 -35.76
CA GLU A 243 -19.39 19.74 -36.17
C GLU A 243 -18.97 20.46 -37.46
N THR A 244 -17.70 20.84 -37.60
CA THR A 244 -17.19 21.37 -38.87
C THR A 244 -17.32 20.37 -40.02
N LEU A 245 -17.06 19.08 -39.77
CA LEU A 245 -17.20 18.04 -40.78
C LEU A 245 -18.66 17.84 -41.21
N LYS A 246 -19.62 17.93 -40.27
CA LYS A 246 -21.05 17.91 -40.59
C LYS A 246 -21.46 19.11 -41.43
N GLU A 247 -20.96 20.31 -41.11
CA GLU A 247 -21.22 21.52 -41.90
C GLU A 247 -20.67 21.36 -43.33
N GLU A 248 -19.47 20.81 -43.48
CA GLU A 248 -18.88 20.49 -44.79
C GLU A 248 -19.70 19.46 -45.55
N ILE A 249 -20.13 18.36 -44.91
CA ILE A 249 -21.02 17.35 -45.50
C ILE A 249 -22.31 18.01 -45.98
N ASN A 250 -22.94 18.87 -45.18
CA ASN A 250 -24.15 19.59 -45.57
C ASN A 250 -23.91 20.53 -46.76
N LYS A 251 -22.77 21.22 -46.78
CA LYS A 251 -22.37 22.07 -47.91
C LYS A 251 -22.16 21.26 -49.19
N TYR A 252 -21.46 20.12 -49.10
CA TYR A 252 -21.24 19.22 -50.24
C TYR A 252 -22.54 18.59 -50.72
N ASN A 253 -23.44 18.20 -49.81
CA ASN A 253 -24.77 17.69 -50.18
C ASN A 253 -25.59 18.74 -50.93
N LYS A 254 -25.60 20.00 -50.47
CA LYS A 254 -26.23 21.11 -51.20
C LYS A 254 -25.60 21.31 -52.58
N GLN A 255 -24.27 21.25 -52.69
CA GLN A 255 -23.57 21.35 -53.98
C GLN A 255 -23.93 20.20 -54.93
N ILE A 256 -24.00 18.96 -54.42
CA ILE A 256 -24.42 17.78 -55.19
C ILE A 256 -25.85 17.97 -55.67
N GLU A 257 -26.75 18.44 -54.83
CA GLU A 257 -28.14 18.67 -55.19
C GLU A 257 -28.28 19.77 -56.24
N THR A 258 -27.58 20.89 -56.09
CA THR A 258 -27.52 21.94 -57.14
C THR A 258 -26.94 21.41 -58.44
N SER A 259 -25.87 20.60 -58.38
CA SER A 259 -25.26 20.00 -59.58
C SER A 259 -26.23 19.02 -60.24
N LYS A 260 -27.00 18.26 -59.46
CA LYS A 260 -28.02 17.32 -59.96
C LYS A 260 -29.16 18.07 -60.64
N ILE A 261 -29.61 19.19 -60.08
CA ILE A 261 -30.61 20.08 -60.70
C ILE A 261 -30.05 20.64 -62.01
N GLN A 262 -28.84 21.20 -62.01
CA GLN A 262 -28.19 21.71 -63.23
C GLN A 262 -28.03 20.62 -64.29
N LEU A 263 -27.65 19.41 -63.89
CA LEU A 263 -27.48 18.28 -64.80
C LEU A 263 -28.83 17.81 -65.37
N LYS A 264 -29.90 17.87 -64.57
CA LYS A 264 -31.27 17.66 -65.06
C LYS A 264 -31.68 18.76 -66.04
N ASP A 265 -31.44 20.04 -65.73
CA ASP A 265 -31.75 21.16 -66.64
C ASP A 265 -30.97 21.07 -67.95
N VAL A 266 -29.69 20.70 -67.88
CA VAL A 266 -28.85 20.45 -69.07
C VAL A 266 -29.40 19.27 -69.86
N LYS A 267 -29.79 18.18 -69.20
CA LYS A 267 -30.39 17.02 -69.86
C LYS A 267 -31.75 17.33 -70.48
N ASP A 268 -32.56 18.16 -69.83
CA ASP A 268 -33.87 18.59 -70.35
C ASP A 268 -33.68 19.56 -71.52
N LYS A 269 -32.68 20.45 -71.47
CA LYS A 269 -32.25 21.27 -72.60
C LYS A 269 -31.67 20.45 -73.74
N GLU A 270 -30.86 19.44 -73.44
CA GLU A 270 -30.28 18.51 -74.41
C GLU A 270 -31.39 17.71 -75.08
N ASN A 271 -32.35 17.16 -74.31
CA ASN A 271 -33.51 16.49 -74.85
C ASN A 271 -34.36 17.43 -75.70
N SER A 272 -34.61 18.67 -75.26
CA SER A 272 -35.34 19.66 -76.05
C SER A 272 -34.59 20.05 -77.32
N ALA A 273 -33.27 20.19 -77.24
CA ALA A 273 -32.41 20.46 -78.39
C ALA A 273 -32.33 19.25 -79.33
N LEU A 274 -32.38 18.03 -78.81
CA LEU A 274 -32.42 16.79 -79.56
C LEU A 274 -33.78 16.63 -80.25
N GLU A 275 -34.89 16.91 -79.58
CA GLU A 275 -36.24 16.93 -80.17
C GLU A 275 -36.37 18.04 -81.21
N ASN A 276 -35.82 19.23 -80.95
CA ASN A 276 -35.73 20.30 -81.94
C ASN A 276 -34.82 19.91 -83.12
N ALA A 277 -33.69 19.25 -82.87
CA ALA A 277 -32.79 18.75 -83.90
C ALA A 277 -33.44 17.63 -84.70
N LYS A 278 -34.20 16.73 -84.06
CA LYS A 278 -35.02 15.71 -84.74
C LYS A 278 -36.11 16.36 -85.57
N SER A 279 -36.83 17.35 -85.03
CA SER A 279 -37.88 18.08 -85.76
C SER A 279 -37.29 18.82 -86.94
N LYS A 280 -36.16 19.51 -86.75
CA LYS A 280 -35.40 20.12 -87.84
C LYS A 280 -34.85 19.10 -88.80
N ASN A 281 -34.43 17.92 -88.35
CA ASN A 281 -33.93 16.86 -89.23
C ASN A 281 -35.08 16.21 -90.00
N LEU A 282 -36.29 16.11 -89.43
CA LEU A 282 -37.50 15.72 -90.14
C LEU A 282 -37.91 16.79 -91.16
N GLU A 283 -37.85 18.06 -90.79
CA GLU A 283 -38.03 19.19 -91.70
C GLU A 283 -36.94 19.21 -92.78
N THR A 284 -35.68 18.91 -92.42
CA THR A 284 -34.56 18.78 -93.35
C THR A 284 -34.71 17.54 -94.21
N LEU A 285 -35.31 16.45 -93.74
CA LEU A 285 -35.63 15.25 -94.50
C LEU A 285 -36.82 15.50 -95.44
N GLU A 286 -37.76 16.34 -95.04
CA GLU A 286 -38.90 16.75 -95.86
C GLU A 286 -38.47 17.78 -96.91
N LEU A 287 -37.62 18.73 -96.54
CA LEU A 287 -36.89 19.61 -97.45
C LEU A 287 -35.91 18.82 -98.30
N ASP A 288 -35.23 17.80 -97.79
CA ASP A 288 -34.37 16.89 -98.56
C ASP A 288 -35.22 15.99 -99.41
N LYS A 289 -36.50 15.73 -99.09
CA LYS A 289 -37.42 15.03 -99.98
C LYS A 289 -37.89 15.96 -101.09
N GLN A 290 -38.12 17.24 -100.82
CA GLN A 290 -38.40 18.26 -101.83
C GLN A 290 -37.15 18.55 -102.70
N ILE A 291 -35.98 18.66 -102.07
CA ILE A 291 -34.67 18.79 -102.70
C ILE A 291 -34.28 17.48 -103.35
N ASN A 292 -34.64 16.29 -102.89
CA ASN A 292 -34.46 15.00 -103.58
C ASN A 292 -35.51 14.74 -104.63
N ILE A 293 -36.63 15.45 -104.65
CA ILE A 293 -37.48 15.51 -105.84
C ILE A 293 -36.77 16.39 -106.87
N GLY A 294 -36.23 17.56 -106.47
CA GLY A 294 -35.38 18.40 -107.33
C GLY A 294 -33.98 17.85 -107.62
N LYS A 295 -33.45 16.94 -106.79
CA LYS A 295 -32.16 16.27 -106.91
C LYS A 295 -32.34 14.88 -107.47
N ALA A 296 -33.47 14.18 -107.38
CA ALA A 296 -33.73 13.03 -108.24
C ALA A 296 -33.74 13.48 -109.70
N GLU A 297 -34.13 14.74 -109.94
CA GLU A 297 -33.93 15.45 -111.20
C GLU A 297 -32.43 15.70 -111.51
N LEU A 298 -31.58 16.04 -110.53
CA LEU A 298 -30.11 16.25 -110.69
C LEU A 298 -29.21 14.99 -110.51
N ILE A 299 -29.71 13.89 -109.94
CA ILE A 299 -28.99 12.66 -109.53
C ILE A 299 -29.36 11.50 -110.44
N ARG A 300 -30.47 11.61 -111.20
CA ARG A 300 -30.51 10.95 -112.52
C ARG A 300 -29.34 11.41 -113.40
N LEU A 301 -28.74 12.58 -113.10
CA LEU A 301 -27.54 13.12 -113.74
C LEU A 301 -26.21 12.80 -113.01
N SER A 302 -26.20 12.15 -111.86
CA SER A 302 -24.97 11.87 -111.10
C SER A 302 -25.02 10.50 -110.44
N GLN A 303 -25.10 9.47 -111.28
CA GLN A 303 -24.58 8.15 -110.92
C GLN A 303 -23.19 8.25 -110.30
N ASP A 304 -22.91 7.32 -109.38
CA ASP A 304 -21.58 6.95 -108.88
C ASP A 304 -20.83 7.93 -107.97
N LYS A 305 -20.75 7.61 -106.66
CA LYS A 305 -19.51 7.02 -106.09
C LYS A 305 -19.56 6.82 -104.56
N SER A 306 -19.41 5.54 -104.17
CA SER A 306 -18.52 5.07 -103.10
C SER A 306 -18.82 5.40 -101.62
N LEU A 307 -19.72 4.62 -101.02
CA LEU A 307 -19.86 4.42 -99.56
C LEU A 307 -19.22 3.07 -99.17
N PHE A 308 -17.93 3.05 -98.81
CA PHE A 308 -17.28 1.81 -98.32
C PHE A 308 -16.18 2.05 -97.28
N THR A 309 -16.12 3.22 -96.63
CA THR A 309 -15.02 3.58 -95.71
C THR A 309 -15.42 3.60 -94.22
N GLU A 310 -16.67 3.34 -93.86
CA GLU A 310 -17.15 3.47 -92.48
C GLU A 310 -16.95 2.23 -91.58
N ASP A 311 -16.86 1.02 -92.12
CA ASP A 311 -16.96 -0.19 -91.27
C ASP A 311 -15.69 -0.63 -90.53
N ILE A 312 -14.49 -0.17 -90.91
CA ILE A 312 -13.25 -0.67 -90.28
C ILE A 312 -12.85 0.12 -89.03
N LYS A 313 -13.43 1.30 -88.80
CA LYS A 313 -13.11 2.13 -87.63
C LYS A 313 -13.75 1.61 -86.33
N GLY A 314 -14.85 0.86 -86.43
CA GLY A 314 -15.56 0.28 -85.28
C GLY A 314 -14.77 -0.82 -84.56
N HIS A 315 -14.05 -1.66 -85.29
CA HIS A 315 -13.29 -2.77 -84.70
C HIS A 315 -12.08 -2.33 -83.84
N PHE A 316 -11.56 -1.12 -84.05
CA PHE A 316 -10.43 -0.61 -83.26
C PHE A 316 -10.86 -0.09 -81.88
N GLN A 317 -12.07 0.47 -81.74
CA GLN A 317 -12.52 1.06 -80.46
C GLN A 317 -13.06 0.01 -79.47
N GLU A 318 -13.61 -1.09 -79.95
CA GLU A 318 -14.13 -2.17 -79.07
C GLU A 318 -13.01 -2.95 -78.38
N GLY A 319 -11.86 -3.13 -79.03
CA GLY A 319 -10.72 -3.85 -78.46
C GLY A 319 -10.12 -3.19 -77.20
N PHE A 320 -10.04 -1.85 -77.17
CA PHE A 320 -9.53 -1.12 -76.00
C PHE A 320 -10.45 -1.22 -74.79
N LYS A 321 -11.77 -1.19 -75.03
CA LYS A 321 -12.77 -1.32 -73.97
C LYS A 321 -12.77 -2.73 -73.37
N GLN A 322 -12.61 -3.75 -74.22
CA GLN A 322 -12.54 -5.14 -73.79
C GLN A 322 -11.25 -5.41 -72.98
N ILE A 323 -10.08 -4.95 -73.45
CA ILE A 323 -8.80 -5.16 -72.73
C ILE A 323 -8.80 -4.54 -71.33
N ARG A 324 -9.36 -3.32 -71.18
CA ARG A 324 -9.45 -2.66 -69.86
C ARG A 324 -10.34 -3.44 -68.89
N LEU A 325 -11.46 -3.99 -69.38
CA LEU A 325 -12.39 -4.77 -68.58
C LEU A 325 -11.78 -6.12 -68.16
N TYR A 326 -11.07 -6.81 -69.06
CA TYR A 326 -10.36 -8.04 -68.70
C TYR A 326 -9.21 -7.80 -67.71
N SER A 327 -8.48 -6.68 -67.81
CA SER A 327 -7.41 -6.34 -66.86
C SER A 327 -7.94 -6.16 -65.43
N ILE A 328 -9.11 -5.55 -65.26
CA ILE A 328 -9.78 -5.39 -63.96
C ILE A 328 -10.28 -6.74 -63.42
N ILE A 329 -10.79 -7.62 -64.28
CA ILE A 329 -11.27 -8.95 -63.86
C ILE A 329 -10.10 -9.87 -63.47
N VAL A 330 -8.94 -9.75 -64.13
CA VAL A 330 -7.73 -10.53 -63.81
C VAL A 330 -7.10 -10.13 -62.48
N SER A 331 -7.12 -8.83 -62.14
CA SER A 331 -6.47 -8.35 -60.91
C SER A 331 -7.13 -8.88 -59.64
N LEU A 332 -8.46 -9.09 -59.65
CA LEU A 332 -9.22 -9.55 -58.50
C LEU A 332 -8.77 -10.91 -57.93
N PRO A 333 -8.72 -12.02 -58.71
CA PRO A 333 -8.27 -13.32 -58.19
C PRO A 333 -6.80 -13.32 -57.78
N ILE A 334 -5.95 -12.50 -58.41
CA ILE A 334 -4.53 -12.35 -58.03
C ILE A 334 -4.41 -11.72 -56.64
N ILE A 335 -5.18 -10.65 -56.36
CA ILE A 335 -5.19 -9.99 -55.04
C ILE A 335 -5.66 -10.96 -53.95
N VAL A 336 -6.70 -11.76 -54.23
CA VAL A 336 -7.20 -12.77 -53.28
C VAL A 336 -6.14 -13.83 -52.98
N ALA A 337 -5.45 -14.34 -54.01
CA ALA A 337 -4.38 -15.32 -53.82
C ALA A 337 -3.20 -14.76 -53.02
N ILE A 338 -2.79 -13.51 -53.27
CA ILE A 338 -1.72 -12.83 -52.52
C ILE A 338 -2.13 -12.63 -51.06
N SER A 339 -3.37 -12.18 -50.81
CA SER A 339 -3.89 -11.99 -49.45
C SER A 339 -3.91 -13.30 -48.65
N MET A 340 -4.35 -14.40 -49.26
CA MET A 340 -4.30 -15.73 -48.64
C MET A 340 -2.86 -16.18 -48.34
N GLY A 341 -1.92 -15.93 -49.25
CA GLY A 341 -0.50 -16.22 -49.04
C GLY A 341 0.09 -15.47 -47.84
N ILE A 342 -0.19 -14.17 -47.72
CA ILE A 342 0.22 -13.35 -46.57
C ILE A 342 -0.40 -13.90 -45.28
N GLY A 343 -1.68 -14.29 -45.32
CA GLY A 343 -2.37 -14.89 -44.18
C GLY A 343 -1.72 -16.19 -43.69
N ILE A 344 -1.23 -17.04 -44.60
CA ILE A 344 -0.48 -18.25 -44.22
C ILE A 344 0.87 -17.87 -43.59
N TYR A 345 1.59 -16.92 -44.18
CA TYR A 345 2.90 -16.49 -43.68
C TYR A 345 2.84 -15.92 -42.26
N LEU A 346 1.92 -14.99 -41.99
CA LEU A 346 1.75 -14.38 -40.66
C LEU A 346 1.29 -15.40 -39.61
N ASN A 347 0.50 -16.39 -40.00
CA ASN A 347 0.07 -17.45 -39.08
C ASN A 347 1.17 -18.50 -38.81
N SER A 348 2.25 -18.51 -39.60
CA SER A 348 3.39 -19.40 -39.40
C SER A 348 4.25 -18.96 -38.21
N ASP A 349 4.42 -17.66 -37.99
CA ASP A 349 5.23 -17.12 -36.88
C ASP A 349 4.63 -17.47 -35.51
N LYS A 350 3.30 -17.53 -35.43
CA LYS A 350 2.57 -18.01 -34.24
C LYS A 350 2.81 -19.48 -33.94
N VAL A 351 3.24 -20.29 -34.91
CA VAL A 351 3.59 -21.72 -34.70
C VAL A 351 4.92 -21.82 -33.99
N THR A 352 5.89 -21.03 -34.42
CA THR A 352 7.24 -21.02 -33.85
C THR A 352 7.22 -20.52 -32.40
N THR A 353 6.39 -19.53 -32.09
CA THR A 353 6.20 -19.08 -30.69
C THR A 353 5.51 -20.13 -29.83
N LEU A 354 4.44 -20.77 -30.32
CA LEU A 354 3.73 -21.83 -29.57
C LEU A 354 4.59 -23.08 -29.31
N LEU A 355 5.53 -23.39 -30.22
CA LEU A 355 6.48 -24.50 -30.03
C LEU A 355 7.57 -24.18 -29.00
N ILE A 356 7.95 -22.90 -28.87
CA ILE A 356 8.89 -22.43 -27.83
C ILE A 356 8.22 -22.43 -26.45
N GLU A 357 6.96 -22.00 -26.38
CA GLU A 357 6.21 -21.90 -25.12
C GLU A 357 5.77 -23.27 -24.56
N HIS A 358 5.49 -24.24 -25.43
CA HIS A 358 5.03 -25.57 -25.03
C HIS A 358 5.81 -26.69 -25.74
N PRO A 359 7.05 -26.99 -25.30
CA PRO A 359 7.89 -28.02 -25.90
C PRO A 359 7.32 -29.44 -25.75
N GLU A 360 6.32 -29.63 -24.89
CA GLU A 360 5.62 -30.91 -24.66
C GLU A 360 4.68 -31.27 -25.82
N ILE A 361 4.31 -30.28 -26.64
CA ILE A 361 3.55 -30.50 -27.86
C ILE A 361 4.54 -30.94 -28.94
N GLY A 362 4.64 -32.25 -29.14
CA GLY A 362 5.48 -32.81 -30.21
C GLY A 362 5.17 -32.14 -31.56
N ILE A 363 6.23 -31.79 -32.31
CA ILE A 363 6.18 -31.05 -33.58
C ILE A 363 5.15 -31.65 -34.56
N ILE A 364 5.02 -32.98 -34.55
CA ILE A 364 4.11 -33.74 -35.42
C ILE A 364 2.63 -33.43 -35.10
N SER A 365 2.27 -33.27 -33.82
CA SER A 365 0.90 -32.96 -33.39
C SER A 365 0.47 -31.56 -33.82
N LEU A 366 1.36 -30.59 -33.63
CA LEU A 366 1.15 -29.20 -34.04
C LEU A 366 1.01 -29.10 -35.56
N LEU A 367 1.86 -29.82 -36.31
CA LEU A 367 1.79 -29.86 -37.77
C LEU A 367 0.49 -30.53 -38.24
N SER A 368 0.10 -31.67 -37.65
CA SER A 368 -1.13 -32.40 -37.97
C SER A 368 -2.40 -31.56 -37.79
N SER A 369 -2.45 -30.75 -36.72
CA SER A 369 -3.59 -29.86 -36.45
C SER A 369 -3.84 -28.80 -37.53
N ARG A 370 -2.80 -28.43 -38.30
CA ARG A 370 -2.87 -27.35 -39.30
C ARG A 370 -2.93 -27.84 -40.74
N ILE A 371 -2.65 -29.12 -41.00
CA ILE A 371 -2.77 -29.73 -42.33
C ILE A 371 -4.14 -29.40 -42.97
N PRO A 372 -5.30 -29.55 -42.30
CA PRO A 372 -6.58 -29.28 -42.94
C PRO A 372 -6.70 -27.82 -43.44
N TYR A 373 -6.24 -26.86 -42.63
CA TYR A 373 -6.32 -25.44 -42.97
C TYR A 373 -5.34 -25.06 -44.09
N THR A 374 -4.10 -25.54 -44.02
CA THR A 374 -3.08 -25.24 -45.04
C THR A 374 -3.40 -25.91 -46.36
N THR A 375 -3.92 -27.13 -46.35
CA THR A 375 -4.36 -27.84 -47.57
C THR A 375 -5.53 -27.11 -48.24
N ILE A 376 -6.55 -26.68 -47.50
CA ILE A 376 -7.68 -25.93 -48.07
C ILE A 376 -7.20 -24.59 -48.65
N SER A 377 -6.35 -23.87 -47.92
CA SER A 377 -5.83 -22.57 -48.36
C SER A 377 -4.95 -22.72 -49.61
N LEU A 378 -4.12 -23.76 -49.68
CA LEU A 378 -3.29 -24.06 -50.84
C LEU A 378 -4.15 -24.45 -52.06
N ALA A 379 -5.22 -25.22 -51.87
CA ALA A 379 -6.16 -25.56 -52.94
C ALA A 379 -6.87 -24.32 -53.50
N LEU A 380 -7.28 -23.39 -52.63
CA LEU A 380 -7.88 -22.12 -53.04
C LEU A 380 -6.88 -21.23 -53.80
N ILE A 381 -5.64 -21.11 -53.33
CA ILE A 381 -4.59 -20.36 -54.03
C ILE A 381 -4.35 -20.97 -55.42
N ALA A 382 -4.25 -22.30 -55.53
CA ALA A 382 -4.08 -23.00 -56.81
C ALA A 382 -5.26 -22.76 -57.76
N PHE A 383 -6.49 -22.79 -57.23
CA PHE A 383 -7.70 -22.50 -57.98
C PHE A 383 -7.72 -21.08 -58.55
N PHE A 384 -7.45 -20.06 -57.72
CA PHE A 384 -7.41 -18.66 -58.16
C PHE A 384 -6.24 -18.38 -59.11
N SER A 385 -5.10 -19.03 -58.92
CA SER A 385 -3.95 -18.93 -59.83
C SER A 385 -4.25 -19.53 -61.21
N THR A 386 -4.97 -20.67 -61.27
CA THR A 386 -5.38 -21.33 -62.51
C THR A 386 -6.35 -20.44 -63.31
N ILE A 387 -7.35 -19.89 -62.64
CA ILE A 387 -8.31 -18.95 -63.23
C ILE A 387 -7.57 -17.73 -63.79
N SER A 388 -6.66 -17.14 -63.02
CA SER A 388 -5.87 -15.99 -63.45
C SER A 388 -5.06 -16.31 -64.70
N THR A 389 -4.45 -17.48 -64.78
CA THR A 389 -3.65 -17.92 -65.94
C THR A 389 -4.50 -18.04 -67.22
N ILE A 390 -5.74 -18.52 -67.12
CA ILE A 390 -6.67 -18.61 -68.26
C ILE A 390 -6.97 -17.21 -68.81
N PHE A 391 -7.30 -16.26 -67.92
CA PHE A 391 -7.60 -14.90 -68.34
C PHE A 391 -6.37 -14.16 -68.87
N ILE A 392 -5.18 -14.38 -68.28
CA ILE A 392 -3.92 -13.83 -68.79
C ILE A 392 -3.64 -14.36 -70.21
N LYS A 393 -3.78 -15.67 -70.45
CA LYS A 393 -3.63 -16.25 -71.80
C LYS A 393 -4.61 -15.63 -72.80
N ARG A 394 -5.86 -15.39 -72.39
CA ARG A 394 -6.85 -14.73 -73.25
C ARG A 394 -6.46 -13.27 -73.53
N MET A 395 -5.99 -12.54 -72.52
CA MET A 395 -5.50 -11.18 -72.68
C MET A 395 -4.31 -11.10 -73.63
N ILE A 396 -3.35 -12.02 -73.51
CA ILE A 396 -2.19 -12.13 -74.43
C ILE A 396 -2.64 -12.45 -75.85
N SER A 397 -3.60 -13.36 -76.03
CA SER A 397 -4.15 -13.69 -77.35
C SER A 397 -4.77 -12.47 -78.03
N ILE A 398 -5.55 -11.67 -77.30
CA ILE A 398 -6.13 -10.41 -77.81
C ILE A 398 -5.02 -9.42 -78.17
N HIS A 399 -3.99 -9.30 -77.32
CA HIS A 399 -2.86 -8.40 -77.57
C HIS A 399 -2.03 -8.82 -78.80
N LYS A 400 -1.80 -10.12 -78.98
CA LYS A 400 -1.13 -10.68 -80.17
C LYS A 400 -1.93 -10.42 -81.44
N SER A 401 -3.25 -10.57 -81.42
CA SER A 401 -4.08 -10.23 -82.58
C SER A 401 -3.95 -8.73 -82.94
N ARG A 402 -3.94 -7.84 -81.94
CA ARG A 402 -3.73 -6.40 -82.17
C ARG A 402 -2.33 -6.10 -82.73
N LEU A 403 -1.29 -6.72 -82.17
CA LEU A 403 0.08 -6.52 -82.64
C LEU A 403 0.20 -6.93 -84.11
N ARG A 404 -0.36 -8.08 -84.50
CA ARG A 404 -0.37 -8.56 -85.90
C ARG A 404 -1.12 -7.63 -86.85
N PHE A 405 -2.25 -7.06 -86.43
CA PHE A 405 -2.94 -6.03 -87.22
C PHE A 405 -2.10 -4.75 -87.38
N SER A 406 -1.32 -4.38 -86.36
CA SER A 406 -0.39 -3.26 -86.43
C SER A 406 0.80 -3.56 -87.35
N GLU A 407 1.35 -4.77 -87.29
CA GLU A 407 2.41 -5.26 -88.18
C GLU A 407 1.95 -5.25 -89.64
N ILE A 408 0.73 -5.72 -89.93
CA ILE A 408 0.14 -5.61 -91.28
C ILE A 408 0.01 -4.15 -91.70
N GLY A 409 -0.39 -3.25 -90.79
CA GLY A 409 -0.47 -1.82 -91.07
C GLY A 409 0.88 -1.19 -91.43
N ILE A 410 1.95 -1.60 -90.74
CA ILE A 410 3.34 -1.16 -90.98
C ILE A 410 3.88 -1.79 -92.25
N LEU A 411 3.78 -3.11 -92.42
CA LEU A 411 4.22 -3.84 -93.61
C LEU A 411 3.53 -3.32 -94.88
N THR A 412 2.23 -3.00 -94.79
CA THR A 412 1.51 -2.39 -95.91
C THR A 412 2.03 -0.99 -96.21
N LYS A 413 2.35 -0.21 -95.17
CA LYS A 413 2.93 1.11 -95.33
C LYS A 413 4.29 1.00 -96.02
N ASP A 414 5.16 0.13 -95.55
CA ASP A 414 6.52 -0.06 -96.08
C ASP A 414 6.49 -0.65 -97.50
N ALA A 415 5.60 -1.59 -97.79
CA ALA A 415 5.38 -2.10 -99.13
C ALA A 415 4.85 -0.99 -100.05
N SER A 416 3.81 -0.26 -99.63
CA SER A 416 3.25 0.84 -100.42
C SER A 416 4.26 1.97 -100.64
N ASP A 417 5.06 2.30 -99.64
CA ASP A 417 6.07 3.36 -99.71
C ASP A 417 7.25 2.90 -100.59
N SER A 418 7.62 1.62 -100.55
CA SER A 418 8.61 1.03 -101.48
C SER A 418 8.11 0.96 -102.92
N PHE A 419 6.80 0.70 -103.13
CA PHE A 419 6.17 0.77 -104.46
C PHE A 419 6.05 2.21 -104.99
N LEU A 420 5.93 3.20 -104.10
CA LEU A 420 5.82 4.62 -104.43
C LEU A 420 7.18 5.32 -104.52
N SER A 421 8.25 4.72 -103.98
CA SER A 421 9.64 5.19 -104.04
C SER A 421 10.20 4.97 -105.44
N GLY A 422 9.96 5.93 -106.33
CA GLY A 422 10.38 5.90 -107.73
C GLY A 422 9.35 6.46 -108.72
N GLN A 423 8.14 6.83 -108.26
CA GLN A 423 7.14 7.50 -109.08
C GLN A 423 6.68 8.84 -108.48
N SER A 424 6.69 9.88 -109.31
CA SER A 424 6.18 11.22 -109.00
C SER A 424 4.64 11.25 -109.15
N LEU A 425 3.95 10.79 -108.11
CA LEU A 425 2.49 10.81 -108.02
C LEU A 425 2.02 11.93 -107.08
N SER A 426 0.87 12.53 -107.40
CA SER A 426 0.15 13.51 -106.58
C SER A 426 -0.26 12.91 -105.23
N GLU A 427 -0.21 13.73 -104.16
CA GLU A 427 -0.42 13.31 -102.77
C GLU A 427 -1.77 12.61 -102.54
N ASN A 428 -2.83 13.00 -103.26
CA ASN A 428 -4.14 12.36 -103.17
C ASN A 428 -4.14 10.94 -103.76
N GLN A 429 -3.44 10.72 -104.87
CA GLN A 429 -3.34 9.39 -105.49
C GLN A 429 -2.45 8.44 -104.67
N ARG A 430 -1.42 8.97 -104.00
CA ARG A 430 -0.61 8.21 -103.03
C ARG A 430 -1.45 7.72 -101.86
N GLN A 431 -2.34 8.57 -101.35
CA GLN A 431 -3.21 8.20 -100.22
C GLN A 431 -4.26 7.15 -100.61
N GLU A 432 -4.87 7.26 -101.79
CA GLU A 432 -5.82 6.27 -102.29
C GLU A 432 -5.17 4.89 -102.53
N PHE A 433 -3.94 4.87 -103.06
CA PHE A 433 -3.17 3.63 -103.24
C PHE A 433 -2.78 3.00 -101.90
N ARG A 434 -2.32 3.79 -100.92
CA ARG A 434 -2.04 3.33 -99.55
C ARG A 434 -3.29 2.75 -98.89
N LEU A 435 -4.44 3.38 -99.07
CA LEU A 435 -5.71 2.90 -98.51
C LEU A 435 -6.18 1.61 -99.17
N GLY A 436 -6.10 1.52 -100.50
CA GLY A 436 -6.44 0.32 -101.26
C GLY A 436 -5.54 -0.86 -100.92
N MET A 437 -4.23 -0.62 -100.74
CA MET A 437 -3.29 -1.69 -100.36
C MET A 437 -3.56 -2.18 -98.92
N ARG A 438 -3.83 -1.27 -97.97
CA ARG A 438 -4.21 -1.62 -96.58
C ARG A 438 -5.48 -2.45 -96.56
N MET A 439 -6.47 -2.08 -97.36
CA MET A 439 -7.73 -2.81 -97.46
C MET A 439 -7.52 -4.22 -98.03
N LYS A 440 -6.67 -4.35 -99.06
CA LYS A 440 -6.41 -5.64 -99.71
C LYS A 440 -5.66 -6.60 -98.79
N LEU A 441 -4.62 -6.13 -98.10
CA LEU A 441 -3.85 -6.95 -97.16
C LEU A 441 -4.65 -7.32 -95.90
N LEU A 442 -5.49 -6.40 -95.40
CA LEU A 442 -6.40 -6.69 -94.28
C LEU A 442 -7.46 -7.74 -94.65
N ARG A 443 -8.01 -7.66 -95.87
CA ARG A 443 -8.96 -8.64 -96.40
C ARG A 443 -8.32 -10.03 -96.53
N GLU A 444 -7.10 -10.11 -97.05
CA GLU A 444 -6.40 -11.38 -97.19
C GLU A 444 -6.04 -12.02 -95.84
N TYR A 445 -5.63 -11.23 -94.84
CA TYR A 445 -5.40 -11.68 -93.47
C TYR A 445 -6.67 -12.22 -92.79
N ILE A 446 -7.80 -11.51 -92.90
CA ILE A 446 -9.10 -11.97 -92.34
C ILE A 446 -9.60 -13.23 -93.05
N SER A 447 -9.30 -13.38 -94.34
CA SER A 447 -9.70 -14.56 -95.14
C SER A 447 -8.89 -15.82 -94.85
N GLY A 448 -7.90 -15.76 -93.94
CA GLY A 448 -7.13 -16.92 -93.47
C GLY A 448 -6.15 -17.51 -94.49
N LYS A 449 -5.87 -16.79 -95.59
CA LYS A 449 -4.90 -17.22 -96.63
C LYS A 449 -3.45 -16.83 -96.34
N PHE A 450 -3.21 -16.11 -95.24
CA PHE A 450 -1.90 -15.62 -94.82
C PHE A 450 -1.69 -15.96 -93.35
N ASP A 451 -0.77 -16.87 -93.08
CA ASP A 451 -0.25 -17.11 -91.73
C ASP A 451 1.18 -16.60 -91.66
N PHE A 452 1.42 -15.59 -90.82
CA PHE A 452 2.73 -14.95 -90.67
C PHE A 452 3.76 -15.82 -89.92
N ASP A 453 3.35 -17.01 -89.45
CA ASP A 453 4.24 -17.97 -88.79
C ASP A 453 5.00 -18.88 -89.77
N THR A 454 4.67 -18.89 -91.06
CA THR A 454 5.39 -19.67 -92.08
C THR A 454 6.23 -18.79 -92.99
N LYS A 455 7.56 -18.93 -92.84
CA LYS A 455 8.70 -18.41 -93.64
C LYS A 455 8.39 -17.38 -94.74
N ASP A 456 9.13 -16.26 -94.67
CA ASP A 456 9.18 -15.08 -95.55
C ASP A 456 9.13 -15.27 -97.08
N ASP A 457 9.18 -16.49 -97.60
CA ASP A 457 9.20 -16.82 -99.03
C ASP A 457 7.87 -16.51 -99.75
N ASP A 458 6.71 -16.60 -99.06
CA ASP A 458 5.40 -16.36 -99.68
C ASP A 458 5.12 -14.86 -99.95
N LEU A 459 5.69 -13.97 -99.13
CA LEU A 459 5.56 -12.51 -99.31
C LEU A 459 6.36 -12.01 -100.52
N LEU A 460 7.55 -12.55 -100.74
CA LEU A 460 8.39 -12.18 -101.89
C LEU A 460 7.83 -12.72 -103.21
N ASN A 461 7.17 -13.89 -103.21
CA ASN A 461 6.49 -14.43 -104.37
C ASN A 461 5.26 -13.59 -104.77
N PHE A 462 4.49 -13.08 -103.81
CA PHE A 462 3.32 -12.25 -104.12
C PHE A 462 3.70 -10.86 -104.68
N ILE A 463 4.80 -10.27 -104.20
CA ILE A 463 5.30 -8.96 -104.64
C ILE A 463 5.99 -9.05 -106.02
N SER A 464 6.69 -10.15 -106.31
CA SER A 464 7.45 -10.32 -107.56
C SER A 464 6.57 -10.64 -108.77
N ILE A 465 5.46 -11.38 -108.62
CA ILE A 465 4.53 -11.70 -109.73
C ILE A 465 3.98 -10.43 -110.40
N LYS A 466 3.80 -9.34 -109.66
CA LYS A 466 3.27 -8.09 -110.21
C LYS A 466 4.28 -7.22 -110.95
N LYS A 467 5.59 -7.42 -110.73
CA LYS A 467 6.66 -6.68 -111.43
C LYS A 467 6.76 -7.08 -112.90
N ILE A 468 6.37 -8.31 -113.24
CA ILE A 468 6.38 -8.83 -114.63
C ILE A 468 5.14 -8.36 -115.40
N THR A 469 3.97 -8.31 -114.76
CA THR A 469 2.71 -7.94 -115.44
C THR A 469 2.61 -6.47 -115.88
N LYS A 470 3.40 -5.55 -115.30
CA LYS A 470 3.36 -4.12 -115.70
C LYS A 470 4.45 -3.71 -116.70
N LYS A 471 5.47 -4.55 -116.94
CA LYS A 471 6.49 -4.29 -117.97
C LYS A 471 5.99 -4.65 -119.39
N ASN A 472 5.00 -5.53 -119.52
CA ASN A 472 4.47 -5.97 -120.82
C ASN A 472 3.27 -5.14 -121.33
N ALA A 473 2.83 -4.09 -120.64
CA ALA A 473 1.66 -3.29 -121.03
C ALA A 473 2.00 -1.90 -121.61
N ASN A 474 3.29 -1.57 -121.77
CA ASN A 474 3.76 -0.31 -122.36
C ASN A 474 4.50 -0.46 -123.70
N GLU A 475 4.37 -1.61 -124.36
CA GLU A 475 4.77 -1.83 -125.76
C GLU A 475 3.62 -2.56 -126.45
N THR A 476 2.62 -1.85 -127.00
CA THR A 476 1.73 -2.23 -128.13
C THR A 476 0.51 -1.31 -128.19
N SER A 477 0.74 -0.09 -128.70
CA SER A 477 -0.20 0.64 -129.56
C SER A 477 0.54 1.89 -130.03
N GLU A 478 1.18 1.73 -131.19
CA GLU A 478 1.75 2.77 -132.06
C GLU A 478 0.76 3.90 -132.38
#